data_AF-E9EWB0-F1
#
_entry.id   AF-E9EWB0-F1
#
_cell.length_a   1.000
_cell.length_b   1.000
_cell.length_c   1.000
_cell.angle_alpha   90.00
_cell.angle_beta   90.00
_cell.angle_gamma   90.00
#
_symmetry.space_group_name_H-M   'P 1'
#
loop_
_entity.id
_entity.type
_entity.pdbx_description
1 polymer ?
#
loop_
_entity_poly.entity_id
_entity_poly.type
_entity_poly.pdbx_seq_one_letter_code
_entity_poly.pdbx_strand_id
1 'polypeptide(L)'
;MDMPETDDVILLKGCYLEAYRSDDIALKLEGLRIALNEPSNSYLADTVKEIASVARRLRELADIAQVNRDCLAYVLDPLNIVLPCLSKSLRDIKTHYDRCSLSKENRWRNMYHCMKDEVNGLSLPERFKIYYEYATLLRNFLRRLKASSVEYSVYEKSEELITHWAEHIFSSPWPRTPMKNTAQSFDGDKVSLTVFLNSQDDCAYLLLRMFKDEKPWFSLRGVHELCIKRCGNSLRFRRWSMNANNSKIWAKLCFNAWEDIVLMYCTFVSLKARNLRTLQCGPKELALGKEKELFQADIFDDSFHHSLMVYQDDATGGLRLHAAVLDGELRQCPVWTAFGNMPIDGGY
;
A
#
# COMPACT_ATOMS: atom_id res chain seq x y z
N MET A 1 -16.88 18.06 -20.91
CA MET A 1 -17.12 17.16 -22.06
C MET A 1 -16.09 16.06 -21.88
N ASP A 2 -16.51 14.95 -21.25
CA ASP A 2 -15.58 13.87 -20.89
C ASP A 2 -15.04 13.25 -22.17
N MET A 3 -13.73 13.36 -22.36
CA MET A 3 -13.02 12.62 -23.40
C MET A 3 -13.25 11.13 -23.11
N PRO A 4 -13.71 10.32 -24.08
CA PRO A 4 -13.91 8.90 -23.86
C PRO A 4 -12.58 8.29 -23.40
N GLU A 5 -12.62 7.57 -22.28
CA GLU A 5 -11.44 6.84 -21.78
C GLU A 5 -10.95 5.90 -22.88
N THR A 6 -9.68 5.98 -23.24
CA THR A 6 -9.11 5.07 -24.22
C THR A 6 -9.14 3.64 -23.68
N ASP A 7 -9.34 2.64 -24.56
CA ASP A 7 -9.44 1.22 -24.18
C ASP A 7 -8.28 0.75 -23.27
N ASP A 8 -7.10 1.32 -23.52
CA ASP A 8 -5.88 1.27 -22.72
C ASP A 8 -6.07 1.58 -21.23
N VAL A 9 -6.75 2.68 -20.92
CA VAL A 9 -7.01 3.16 -19.55
C VAL A 9 -8.06 2.28 -18.88
N ILE A 10 -9.06 1.84 -19.64
CA ILE A 10 -10.15 0.98 -19.14
C ILE A 10 -9.61 -0.40 -18.73
N LEU A 11 -8.70 -0.99 -19.50
CA LEU A 11 -8.13 -2.31 -19.20
C LEU A 11 -7.08 -2.30 -18.08
N LEU A 12 -6.27 -1.24 -17.97
CA LEU A 12 -5.38 -1.07 -16.81
C LEU A 12 -6.18 -0.88 -15.52
N LYS A 13 -7.25 -0.08 -15.56
CA LYS A 13 -8.23 0.00 -14.46
C LYS A 13 -8.86 -1.36 -14.18
N GLY A 14 -9.14 -2.16 -15.21
CA GLY A 14 -9.61 -3.54 -15.09
C GLY A 14 -8.66 -4.44 -14.30
N CYS A 15 -7.35 -4.35 -14.55
CA CYS A 15 -6.35 -5.10 -13.76
C CYS A 15 -6.38 -4.71 -12.27
N TYR A 16 -6.43 -3.41 -11.96
CA TYR A 16 -6.50 -2.94 -10.58
C TYR A 16 -7.84 -3.33 -9.90
N LEU A 17 -8.94 -3.23 -10.63
CA LEU A 17 -10.27 -3.61 -10.15
C LEU A 17 -10.36 -5.11 -9.81
N GLU A 18 -9.87 -5.97 -10.71
CA GLU A 18 -9.90 -7.41 -10.46
C GLU A 18 -8.87 -7.84 -9.41
N ALA A 19 -7.75 -7.12 -9.28
CA ALA A 19 -6.84 -7.30 -8.15
C ALA A 19 -7.52 -6.95 -6.82
N TYR A 20 -8.24 -5.83 -6.76
CA TYR A 20 -9.01 -5.42 -5.60
C TYR A 20 -10.06 -6.46 -5.20
N ARG A 21 -10.85 -6.93 -6.18
CA ARG A 21 -11.87 -7.98 -5.96
C ARG A 21 -11.24 -9.29 -5.48
N SER A 22 -10.07 -9.63 -6.01
CA SER A 22 -9.33 -10.81 -5.56
C SER A 22 -8.93 -10.69 -4.09
N ASP A 23 -8.42 -9.53 -3.65
CA ASP A 23 -8.05 -9.32 -2.24
C ASP A 23 -9.27 -9.39 -1.30
N ASP A 24 -10.41 -8.79 -1.66
CA ASP A 24 -11.67 -8.87 -0.89
C ASP A 24 -12.16 -10.32 -0.74
N ILE A 25 -12.16 -11.07 -1.83
CA ILE A 25 -12.61 -12.47 -1.81
C ILE A 25 -11.64 -13.35 -1.03
N ALA A 26 -10.33 -13.16 -1.19
CA ALA A 26 -9.33 -13.90 -0.41
C ALA A 26 -9.52 -13.66 1.10
N LEU A 27 -9.77 -12.42 1.51
CA LEU A 27 -10.03 -12.07 2.92
C LEU A 27 -11.29 -12.76 3.46
N LYS A 28 -12.40 -12.73 2.69
CA LYS A 28 -13.66 -13.39 3.07
C LYS A 28 -13.50 -14.90 3.22
N LEU A 29 -12.80 -15.53 2.28
CA LEU A 29 -12.54 -16.96 2.31
C LEU A 29 -11.59 -17.37 3.44
N GLU A 30 -10.62 -16.52 3.79
CA GLU A 30 -9.77 -16.75 4.95
C GLU A 30 -10.57 -16.69 6.26
N GLY A 31 -11.50 -15.73 6.38
CA GLY A 31 -12.45 -15.68 7.49
C GLY A 31 -13.34 -16.93 7.57
N LEU A 32 -13.76 -17.47 6.42
CA LEU A 32 -14.49 -18.73 6.34
C LEU A 32 -13.64 -19.93 6.80
N ARG A 33 -12.38 -20.00 6.36
CA ARG A 33 -11.43 -21.06 6.74
C ARG A 33 -11.25 -21.11 8.25
N ILE A 34 -11.03 -19.95 8.87
CA ILE A 34 -10.90 -19.83 10.33
C ILE A 34 -12.19 -20.29 11.01
N ALA A 35 -13.37 -19.84 10.52
CA ALA A 35 -14.65 -20.22 11.11
C ALA A 35 -14.98 -21.72 11.01
N LEU A 36 -14.39 -22.44 10.04
CA LEU A 36 -14.54 -23.87 9.86
C LEU A 36 -13.45 -24.69 10.57
N ASN A 37 -12.48 -24.04 11.23
CA ASN A 37 -11.28 -24.68 11.79
C ASN A 37 -10.50 -25.53 10.76
N GLU A 38 -10.53 -25.14 9.49
CA GLU A 38 -9.81 -25.81 8.40
C GLU A 38 -8.30 -25.56 8.54
N PRO A 39 -7.44 -26.59 8.37
CA PRO A 39 -5.99 -26.43 8.53
C PRO A 39 -5.39 -25.53 7.43
N SER A 40 -4.16 -25.04 7.67
CA SER A 40 -3.47 -24.13 6.74
C SER A 40 -3.01 -24.80 5.43
N ASN A 41 -3.08 -26.13 5.35
CA ASN A 41 -2.85 -26.92 4.13
C ASN A 41 -4.18 -27.45 3.53
N SER A 42 -5.32 -26.92 3.99
CA SER A 42 -6.61 -27.24 3.41
C SER A 42 -6.73 -26.68 2.00
N TYR A 43 -7.62 -27.29 1.23
CA TYR A 43 -7.95 -26.82 -0.10
C TYR A 43 -8.47 -25.38 -0.12
N LEU A 44 -9.18 -24.96 0.94
CA LEU A 44 -9.63 -23.57 1.11
C LEU A 44 -8.45 -22.62 1.32
N ALA A 45 -7.44 -23.02 2.10
CA ALA A 45 -6.21 -22.23 2.29
C ALA A 45 -5.43 -22.07 0.97
N ASP A 46 -5.32 -23.13 0.18
CA ASP A 46 -4.68 -23.07 -1.15
C ASP A 46 -5.46 -22.12 -2.09
N THR A 47 -6.79 -22.18 -2.06
CA THR A 47 -7.65 -21.26 -2.82
C THR A 47 -7.36 -19.79 -2.47
N VAL A 48 -7.35 -19.46 -1.18
CA VAL A 48 -7.05 -18.11 -0.67
C VAL A 48 -5.68 -17.62 -1.17
N LYS A 49 -4.66 -18.48 -1.06
CA LYS A 49 -3.28 -18.17 -1.45
C LYS A 49 -3.14 -17.88 -2.95
N GLU A 50 -3.79 -18.68 -3.80
CA GLU A 50 -3.71 -18.49 -5.26
C GLU A 50 -4.46 -17.22 -5.68
N ILE A 51 -5.64 -16.92 -5.09
CA ILE A 51 -6.37 -15.67 -5.34
C ILE A 51 -5.50 -14.45 -4.98
N ALA A 52 -4.88 -14.45 -3.80
CA ALA A 52 -3.99 -13.35 -3.39
C ALA A 52 -2.75 -13.21 -4.30
N SER A 53 -2.27 -14.33 -4.87
CA SER A 53 -1.15 -14.32 -5.82
C SER A 53 -1.54 -13.68 -7.16
N VAL A 54 -2.75 -13.94 -7.65
CA VAL A 54 -3.33 -13.27 -8.83
C VAL A 54 -3.44 -11.77 -8.58
N ALA A 55 -4.01 -11.34 -7.46
CA ALA A 55 -4.19 -9.93 -7.11
C ALA A 55 -2.88 -9.14 -7.22
N ARG A 56 -1.83 -9.66 -6.57
CA ARG A 56 -0.49 -9.07 -6.61
C ARG A 56 0.09 -9.05 -8.02
N ARG A 57 -0.12 -10.12 -8.81
CA ARG A 57 0.43 -10.21 -10.17
C ARG A 57 -0.24 -9.22 -11.12
N LEU A 58 -1.55 -9.02 -11.01
CA LEU A 58 -2.28 -8.04 -11.79
C LEU A 58 -1.83 -6.61 -11.50
N ARG A 59 -1.61 -6.27 -10.22
CA ARG A 59 -1.03 -4.97 -9.85
C ARG A 59 0.37 -4.78 -10.44
N GLU A 60 1.24 -5.79 -10.31
CA GLU A 60 2.59 -5.74 -10.91
C GLU A 60 2.55 -5.61 -12.45
N LEU A 61 1.59 -6.25 -13.11
CA LEU A 61 1.39 -6.16 -14.55
C LEU A 61 0.92 -4.75 -14.96
N ALA A 62 -0.10 -4.23 -14.29
CA ALA A 62 -0.64 -2.90 -14.53
C ALA A 62 0.40 -1.80 -14.28
N ASP A 63 1.19 -1.91 -13.20
CA ASP A 63 2.29 -0.98 -12.90
C ASP A 63 3.32 -0.94 -14.05
N ILE A 64 3.67 -2.10 -14.62
CA ILE A 64 4.63 -2.17 -15.73
C ILE A 64 4.00 -1.63 -17.01
N ALA A 65 2.74 -1.93 -17.26
CA ALA A 65 2.04 -1.55 -18.47
C ALA A 65 1.74 -0.04 -18.51
N GLN A 66 1.43 0.57 -17.36
CA GLN A 66 1.27 2.03 -17.22
C GLN A 66 2.53 2.80 -17.63
N VAL A 67 3.71 2.23 -17.36
CA VAL A 67 5.01 2.84 -17.69
C VAL A 67 5.40 2.64 -19.15
N ASN A 68 4.82 1.65 -19.83
CA ASN A 68 5.12 1.32 -21.22
C ASN A 68 3.82 1.36 -22.04
N ARG A 69 3.17 2.53 -22.13
CA ARG A 69 1.92 2.70 -22.87
C ARG A 69 2.03 2.25 -24.32
N ASP A 70 3.18 2.47 -24.96
CA ASP A 70 3.42 2.04 -26.36
C ASP A 70 3.43 0.51 -26.52
N CYS A 71 3.70 -0.22 -25.43
CA CYS A 71 3.68 -1.68 -25.40
C CYS A 71 2.34 -2.25 -24.93
N LEU A 72 1.40 -1.38 -24.51
CA LEU A 72 0.11 -1.78 -23.95
C LEU A 72 -0.73 -2.51 -24.99
N ALA A 73 -0.69 -2.04 -26.24
CA ALA A 73 -1.40 -2.66 -27.37
C ALA A 73 -1.15 -4.18 -27.49
N TYR A 74 0.05 -4.66 -27.16
CA TYR A 74 0.40 -6.09 -27.25
C TYR A 74 -0.15 -6.94 -26.09
N VAL A 75 -0.66 -6.32 -25.02
CA VAL A 75 -1.22 -7.02 -23.87
C VAL A 75 -2.71 -6.77 -23.68
N LEU A 76 -3.33 -5.87 -24.45
CA LEU A 76 -4.77 -5.59 -24.37
C LEU A 76 -5.62 -6.80 -24.73
N ASP A 77 -5.40 -7.42 -25.89
CA ASP A 77 -6.17 -8.59 -26.32
C ASP A 77 -6.02 -9.76 -25.34
N PRO A 78 -4.80 -10.11 -24.88
CA PRO A 78 -4.62 -11.08 -23.81
C PRO A 78 -5.39 -10.76 -22.51
N LEU A 79 -5.38 -9.51 -22.08
CA LEU A 79 -6.07 -9.08 -20.86
C LEU A 79 -7.60 -9.12 -21.03
N ASN A 80 -8.11 -8.78 -22.22
CA ASN A 80 -9.52 -8.87 -22.57
C ASN A 80 -10.06 -10.29 -22.55
N ILE A 81 -9.20 -11.29 -22.69
CA ILE A 81 -9.58 -12.70 -22.56
C ILE A 81 -9.62 -13.12 -21.08
N VAL A 82 -8.58 -12.79 -20.32
CA VAL A 82 -8.41 -13.35 -18.96
C VAL A 82 -9.21 -12.60 -17.89
N LEU A 83 -9.31 -11.27 -17.98
CA LEU A 83 -9.97 -10.45 -16.95
C LEU A 83 -11.46 -10.79 -16.79
N PRO A 84 -12.26 -10.96 -17.87
CA PRO A 84 -13.66 -11.37 -17.73
C PRO A 84 -13.81 -12.75 -17.07
N CYS A 85 -12.90 -13.69 -17.37
CA CYS A 85 -12.92 -15.03 -16.79
C CYS A 85 -12.60 -15.02 -15.29
N LEU A 86 -11.60 -14.24 -14.90
CA LEU A 86 -11.26 -14.00 -13.50
C LEU A 86 -12.44 -13.32 -12.77
N SER A 87 -12.99 -12.27 -13.37
CA SER A 87 -14.13 -11.51 -12.84
C SER A 87 -15.35 -12.38 -12.61
N LYS A 88 -15.65 -13.30 -13.55
CA LYS A 88 -16.71 -14.29 -13.39
C LYS A 88 -16.44 -15.20 -12.19
N SER A 89 -15.24 -15.80 -12.12
CA SER A 89 -14.88 -16.70 -11.02
C SER A 89 -14.97 -16.01 -9.64
N LEU A 90 -14.51 -14.76 -9.52
CA LEU A 90 -14.61 -13.99 -8.28
C LEU A 90 -16.07 -13.68 -7.89
N ARG A 91 -16.92 -13.35 -8.87
CA ARG A 91 -18.36 -13.10 -8.64
C ARG A 91 -19.11 -14.37 -8.25
N ASP A 92 -18.77 -15.50 -8.84
CA ASP A 92 -19.36 -16.79 -8.50
C ASP A 92 -18.99 -17.20 -7.08
N ILE A 93 -17.72 -17.05 -6.69
CA ILE A 93 -17.28 -17.25 -5.29
C ILE A 93 -18.07 -16.35 -4.35
N LYS A 94 -18.17 -15.05 -4.66
CA LYS A 94 -18.95 -14.09 -3.86
C LYS A 94 -20.39 -14.55 -3.69
N THR A 95 -21.02 -14.98 -4.79
CA THR A 95 -22.40 -15.46 -4.79
C THR A 95 -22.58 -16.68 -3.90
N HIS A 96 -21.64 -17.64 -3.93
CA HIS A 96 -21.68 -18.80 -3.05
C HIS A 96 -21.42 -18.44 -1.58
N TYR A 97 -20.51 -17.51 -1.32
CA TYR A 97 -20.16 -17.03 0.02
C TYR A 97 -21.33 -16.29 0.69
N ASP A 98 -22.03 -15.44 -0.07
CA ASP A 98 -23.14 -14.60 0.41
C ASP A 98 -24.47 -15.37 0.55
N ARG A 99 -24.53 -16.67 0.22
CA ARG A 99 -25.73 -17.51 0.41
C ARG A 99 -26.00 -17.79 1.89
N CYS A 100 -26.59 -16.80 2.56
CA CYS A 100 -26.91 -16.85 3.98
C CYS A 100 -27.94 -17.93 4.36
N SER A 101 -28.69 -18.46 3.39
CA SER A 101 -29.60 -19.61 3.58
C SER A 101 -28.87 -20.93 3.89
N LEU A 102 -27.56 -21.00 3.65
CA LEU A 102 -26.74 -22.18 3.95
C LEU A 102 -25.84 -21.94 5.17
N SER A 103 -25.55 -23.02 5.92
CA SER A 103 -24.49 -23.00 6.93
C SER A 103 -23.13 -22.71 6.29
N LYS A 104 -22.17 -22.19 7.06
CA LYS A 104 -20.81 -21.88 6.56
C LYS A 104 -20.15 -23.09 5.88
N GLU A 105 -20.30 -24.27 6.47
CA GLU A 105 -19.78 -25.53 5.92
C GLU A 105 -20.46 -25.90 4.60
N ASN A 106 -21.80 -25.79 4.54
CA ASN A 106 -22.54 -26.05 3.31
C ASN A 106 -22.23 -25.01 2.22
N ARG A 107 -21.95 -23.74 2.57
CA ARG A 107 -21.50 -22.72 1.59
C ARG A 107 -20.18 -23.12 0.96
N TRP A 108 -19.21 -23.54 1.77
CA TRP A 108 -17.92 -24.01 1.27
C TRP A 108 -18.07 -25.27 0.39
N ARG A 109 -18.78 -26.29 0.88
CA ARG A 109 -18.96 -27.56 0.15
C ARG A 109 -19.66 -27.34 -1.20
N ASN A 110 -20.73 -26.55 -1.22
CA ASN A 110 -21.44 -26.23 -2.46
C ASN A 110 -20.55 -25.41 -3.41
N MET A 111 -19.82 -24.41 -2.91
CA MET A 111 -18.87 -23.64 -3.74
C MET A 111 -17.82 -24.54 -4.37
N TYR A 112 -17.20 -25.41 -3.56
CA TYR A 112 -16.17 -26.34 -4.01
C TYR A 112 -16.67 -27.26 -5.13
N HIS A 113 -17.82 -27.92 -4.95
CA HIS A 113 -18.35 -28.85 -5.96
C HIS A 113 -18.89 -28.12 -7.19
N CYS A 114 -19.78 -27.14 -7.01
CA CYS A 114 -20.41 -26.44 -8.14
C CYS A 114 -19.37 -25.78 -9.05
N MET A 115 -18.38 -25.10 -8.47
CA MET A 115 -17.35 -24.42 -9.25
C MET A 115 -16.32 -25.39 -9.84
N LYS A 116 -16.11 -26.57 -9.25
CA LYS A 116 -15.26 -27.60 -9.86
C LYS A 116 -15.95 -28.23 -11.08
N ASP A 117 -17.25 -28.54 -10.96
CA ASP A 117 -18.03 -29.19 -12.01
C ASP A 117 -18.29 -28.25 -13.20
N GLU A 118 -18.41 -26.93 -12.95
CA GLU A 118 -18.59 -25.88 -13.96
C GLU A 118 -17.56 -25.94 -15.10
N VAL A 119 -16.34 -26.37 -14.81
CA VAL A 119 -15.17 -26.33 -15.71
C VAL A 119 -14.57 -27.72 -15.91
N ASN A 120 -15.42 -28.74 -16.00
CA ASN A 120 -15.02 -30.13 -16.25
C ASN A 120 -13.99 -30.67 -15.24
N GLY A 121 -14.13 -30.32 -13.96
CA GLY A 121 -13.31 -30.88 -12.89
C GLY A 121 -12.10 -30.04 -12.49
N LEU A 122 -11.82 -28.92 -13.19
CA LEU A 122 -10.74 -28.01 -12.82
C LEU A 122 -11.06 -27.31 -11.50
N SER A 123 -10.18 -27.49 -10.54
CA SER A 123 -10.41 -27.12 -9.17
C SER A 123 -10.06 -25.63 -8.94
N LEU A 124 -10.65 -24.94 -7.95
CA LEU A 124 -10.53 -23.49 -7.77
C LEU A 124 -9.07 -22.98 -7.69
N PRO A 125 -8.20 -23.48 -6.79
CA PRO A 125 -6.78 -23.12 -6.75
C PRO A 125 -6.06 -23.36 -8.07
N GLU A 126 -6.35 -24.44 -8.79
CA GLU A 126 -5.77 -24.66 -10.12
C GLU A 126 -6.22 -23.60 -11.12
N ARG A 127 -7.51 -23.22 -11.09
CA ARG A 127 -8.07 -22.14 -11.91
C ARG A 127 -7.36 -20.81 -11.64
N PHE A 128 -7.16 -20.44 -10.38
CA PHE A 128 -6.46 -19.20 -10.01
C PHE A 128 -4.95 -19.27 -10.28
N LYS A 129 -4.34 -20.45 -10.17
CA LYS A 129 -2.95 -20.67 -10.59
C LYS A 129 -2.77 -20.41 -12.08
N ILE A 130 -3.71 -20.84 -12.92
CA ILE A 130 -3.69 -20.55 -14.37
C ILE A 130 -3.78 -19.04 -14.63
N TYR A 131 -4.68 -18.32 -13.95
CA TYR A 131 -4.77 -16.86 -14.05
C TYR A 131 -3.45 -16.18 -13.64
N TYR A 132 -2.84 -16.66 -12.55
CA TYR A 132 -1.56 -16.15 -12.06
C TYR A 132 -0.43 -16.39 -13.07
N GLU A 133 -0.33 -17.59 -13.62
CA GLU A 133 0.68 -17.94 -14.62
C GLU A 133 0.51 -17.11 -15.89
N TYR A 134 -0.72 -16.95 -16.36
CA TYR A 134 -1.03 -16.13 -17.53
C TYR A 134 -0.61 -14.66 -17.32
N ALA A 135 -1.02 -14.04 -16.22
CA ALA A 135 -0.63 -12.67 -15.88
C ALA A 135 0.90 -12.55 -15.66
N THR A 136 1.57 -13.62 -15.22
CA THR A 136 3.03 -13.69 -15.12
C THR A 136 3.71 -13.69 -16.48
N LEU A 137 3.17 -14.42 -17.46
CA LEU A 137 3.68 -14.44 -18.82
C LEU A 137 3.58 -13.06 -19.48
N LEU A 138 2.42 -12.41 -19.39
CA LEU A 138 2.23 -11.04 -19.90
C LEU A 138 3.20 -10.05 -19.27
N ARG A 139 3.35 -10.15 -17.95
CA ARG A 139 4.26 -9.28 -17.21
C ARG A 139 5.72 -9.49 -17.63
N ASN A 140 6.12 -10.74 -17.85
CA ASN A 140 7.49 -11.04 -18.30
C ASN A 140 7.72 -10.62 -19.75
N PHE A 141 6.71 -10.73 -20.60
CA PHE A 141 6.73 -10.24 -21.98
C PHE A 141 6.97 -8.73 -22.03
N LEU A 142 6.18 -7.92 -21.30
CA LEU A 142 6.38 -6.47 -21.22
C LEU A 142 7.77 -6.09 -20.70
N ARG A 143 8.30 -6.84 -19.71
CA ARG A 143 9.66 -6.61 -19.21
C ARG A 143 10.74 -6.90 -20.25
N ARG A 144 10.52 -7.86 -21.14
CA ARG A 144 11.46 -8.20 -22.22
C ARG A 144 11.41 -7.18 -23.36
N LEU A 145 10.22 -6.71 -23.74
CA LEU A 145 10.07 -5.64 -24.74
C LEU A 145 10.79 -4.35 -24.33
N LYS A 146 10.71 -3.97 -23.04
CA LYS A 146 11.46 -2.83 -22.50
C LYS A 146 12.99 -2.97 -22.64
N ALA A 147 13.52 -4.19 -22.71
CA ALA A 147 14.95 -4.43 -22.89
C ALA A 147 15.40 -4.25 -24.34
N SER A 148 14.50 -4.39 -25.32
CA SER A 148 14.77 -4.22 -26.75
C SER A 148 14.48 -2.81 -27.28
N SER A 149 13.59 -2.04 -26.63
CA SER A 149 13.16 -0.69 -27.06
C SER A 149 14.01 0.42 -26.42
N VAL A 150 15.33 0.39 -26.65
CA VAL A 150 16.17 1.58 -26.46
C VAL A 150 16.01 2.44 -27.71
N GLU A 151 15.84 3.75 -27.52
CA GLU A 151 15.46 4.78 -28.51
C GLU A 151 13.95 4.92 -28.74
N TYR A 152 13.30 5.78 -27.95
CA TYR A 152 12.43 6.86 -28.45
C TYR A 152 12.24 7.87 -27.30
N SER A 153 12.66 9.10 -27.56
CA SER A 153 12.39 10.29 -26.76
C SER A 153 10.98 10.78 -27.06
N VAL A 154 10.22 11.22 -26.05
CA VAL A 154 9.14 12.19 -26.23
C VAL A 154 9.10 13.15 -25.04
N TYR A 155 9.21 14.42 -25.37
CA TYR A 155 9.06 15.62 -24.53
C TYR A 155 7.59 15.92 -24.21
N GLU A 156 7.36 16.55 -23.03
CA GLU A 156 6.34 17.54 -22.61
C GLU A 156 5.02 17.71 -23.42
N LYS A 157 3.84 17.97 -22.82
CA LYS A 157 3.53 19.06 -21.88
C LYS A 157 2.06 18.98 -21.41
N SER A 158 1.76 19.38 -20.17
CA SER A 158 0.60 20.23 -19.78
C SER A 158 0.51 20.29 -18.25
N GLU A 159 0.91 21.43 -17.72
CA GLU A 159 0.71 21.85 -16.34
C GLU A 159 -0.79 21.92 -16.02
N GLU A 160 -1.21 21.15 -15.02
CA GLU A 160 -1.86 21.77 -13.87
C GLU A 160 -0.98 21.41 -12.68
N LEU A 161 -0.32 22.41 -12.08
CA LEU A 161 0.29 22.24 -10.76
C LEU A 161 -0.84 21.93 -9.79
N ILE A 162 -1.14 20.64 -9.61
CA ILE A 162 -1.78 20.18 -8.38
C ILE A 162 -0.73 20.44 -7.32
N THR A 163 -0.78 21.63 -6.71
CA THR A 163 -0.06 21.97 -5.49
C THR A 163 -0.58 21.00 -4.43
N HIS A 164 0.09 19.85 -4.33
CA HIS A 164 -0.25 18.81 -3.39
C HIS A 164 -0.09 19.42 -1.99
N TRP A 165 -1.06 19.24 -1.10
CA TRP A 165 -1.01 19.78 0.28
C TRP A 165 0.32 19.50 0.99
N ALA A 166 0.97 18.37 0.68
CA ALA A 166 2.29 18.03 1.21
C ALA A 166 3.39 19.02 0.77
N GLU A 167 3.32 19.58 -0.43
CA GLU A 167 4.26 20.61 -0.90
C GLU A 167 4.11 21.88 -0.05
N HIS A 168 2.91 22.29 0.37
CA HIS A 168 2.76 23.41 1.30
C HIS A 168 3.31 23.12 2.71
N ILE A 169 3.19 21.88 3.20
CA ILE A 169 3.75 21.45 4.50
C ILE A 169 5.28 21.39 4.45
N PHE A 170 5.86 20.83 3.37
CA PHE A 170 7.29 20.60 3.24
C PHE A 170 8.06 21.76 2.56
N SER A 171 7.37 22.75 1.97
CA SER A 171 8.00 23.91 1.31
C SER A 171 7.86 25.21 2.10
N SER A 172 7.03 25.27 3.15
CA SER A 172 7.04 26.42 4.06
C SER A 172 8.32 26.44 4.91
N PRO A 173 8.93 27.62 5.16
CA PRO A 173 10.17 27.76 5.91
C PRO A 173 9.90 27.60 7.42
N TRP A 174 9.55 26.39 7.84
CA TRP A 174 9.63 26.02 9.25
C TRP A 174 11.10 25.83 9.63
N PRO A 175 11.53 26.19 10.85
CA PRO A 175 12.88 25.92 11.29
C PRO A 175 13.12 24.41 11.28
N ARG A 176 13.98 23.95 10.36
CA ARG A 176 14.37 22.55 10.21
C ARG A 176 15.66 22.28 10.97
N THR A 177 15.66 21.29 11.85
CA THR A 177 16.87 20.88 12.57
C THR A 177 17.64 19.85 11.74
N PRO A 178 18.81 20.23 11.18
CA PRO A 178 19.54 19.35 10.27
C PRO A 178 20.11 18.13 10.99
N MET A 179 19.96 16.97 10.37
CA MET A 179 20.57 15.72 10.82
C MET A 179 21.97 15.54 10.21
N LYS A 180 22.90 14.97 10.99
CA LYS A 180 24.25 14.64 10.51
C LYS A 180 24.17 13.44 9.53
N ASN A 181 24.85 13.57 8.37
CA ASN A 181 24.88 12.70 7.17
C ASN A 181 23.83 13.01 6.08
N THR A 182 24.34 13.39 4.90
CA THR A 182 23.67 14.09 3.80
C THR A 182 23.11 13.21 2.67
N ALA A 183 22.94 11.90 2.89
CA ALA A 183 22.32 11.05 1.88
C ALA A 183 20.82 11.36 1.80
N GLN A 184 20.42 12.24 0.87
CA GLN A 184 19.03 12.68 0.67
C GLN A 184 18.33 11.78 -0.36
N SER A 185 17.10 11.35 -0.07
CA SER A 185 16.30 10.61 -1.05
C SER A 185 15.59 11.51 -2.04
N PHE A 186 15.13 12.68 -1.59
CA PHE A 186 14.41 13.66 -2.40
C PHE A 186 15.41 14.66 -2.99
N ASP A 187 16.14 14.25 -4.03
CA ASP A 187 17.11 15.08 -4.75
C ASP A 187 16.51 15.51 -6.10
N GLY A 188 16.20 16.80 -6.25
CA GLY A 188 15.87 17.41 -7.54
C GLY A 188 14.81 16.66 -8.35
N ASP A 189 13.73 16.23 -7.69
CA ASP A 189 12.59 15.54 -8.30
C ASP A 189 12.86 14.12 -8.86
N LYS A 190 14.07 13.59 -8.63
CA LYS A 190 14.43 12.20 -8.99
C LYS A 190 13.67 11.17 -8.20
N VAL A 191 13.14 11.50 -7.02
CA VAL A 191 12.29 10.61 -6.23
C VAL A 191 11.12 11.42 -5.71
N SER A 192 9.92 10.89 -5.86
CA SER A 192 8.69 11.47 -5.31
C SER A 192 7.83 10.36 -4.72
N LEU A 193 7.15 10.68 -3.63
CA LEU A 193 6.21 9.81 -2.97
C LEU A 193 4.87 10.54 -2.90
N THR A 194 3.88 10.01 -3.61
CA THR A 194 2.53 10.56 -3.62
C THR A 194 1.63 9.67 -2.80
N VAL A 195 0.80 10.28 -1.96
CA VAL A 195 -0.17 9.58 -1.13
C VAL A 195 -1.56 10.02 -1.55
N PHE A 196 -2.43 9.06 -1.81
CA PHE A 196 -3.80 9.36 -2.27
C PHE A 196 -4.80 8.37 -1.68
N LEU A 197 -6.05 8.80 -1.59
CA LEU A 197 -7.19 7.93 -1.31
C LEU A 197 -7.69 7.36 -2.63
N ASN A 198 -7.82 6.04 -2.69
CA ASN A 198 -8.34 5.37 -3.87
C ASN A 198 -9.87 5.51 -3.91
N SER A 199 -10.40 6.02 -5.01
CA SER A 199 -11.84 6.32 -5.16
C SER A 199 -12.75 5.09 -5.13
N GLN A 200 -12.19 3.88 -5.25
CA GLN A 200 -12.98 2.64 -5.22
C GLN A 200 -13.18 2.09 -3.81
N ASP A 201 -12.23 2.33 -2.90
CA ASP A 201 -12.21 1.69 -1.58
C ASP A 201 -11.93 2.64 -0.41
N ASP A 202 -11.81 3.92 -0.70
CA ASP A 202 -11.46 5.00 0.24
C ASP A 202 -10.20 4.69 1.08
N CYS A 203 -9.38 3.75 0.63
CA CYS A 203 -8.16 3.35 1.32
C CYS A 203 -6.99 4.19 0.83
N ALA A 204 -6.09 4.50 1.75
CA ALA A 204 -4.86 5.22 1.42
C ALA A 204 -3.83 4.31 0.73
N TYR A 205 -3.23 4.82 -0.35
CA TYR A 205 -2.15 4.21 -1.12
C TYR A 205 -0.95 5.15 -1.23
N LEU A 206 0.24 4.56 -1.37
CA LEU A 206 1.48 5.27 -1.64
C LEU A 206 2.03 4.88 -3.02
N LEU A 207 2.22 5.87 -3.88
CA LEU A 207 2.90 5.76 -5.16
C LEU A 207 4.31 6.33 -5.04
N LEU A 208 5.31 5.46 -5.14
CA LEU A 208 6.71 5.86 -5.23
C LEU A 208 7.10 5.98 -6.70
N ARG A 209 7.55 7.16 -7.12
CA ARG A 209 8.20 7.40 -8.42
C ARG A 209 9.69 7.67 -8.19
N MET A 210 10.55 7.02 -8.96
CA MET A 210 12.00 7.23 -8.95
C MET A 210 12.56 7.30 -10.37
N PHE A 211 13.41 8.27 -10.68
CA PHE A 211 14.20 8.29 -11.90
C PHE A 211 15.47 7.47 -11.70
N LYS A 212 15.67 6.50 -12.57
CA LYS A 212 16.90 5.73 -12.65
C LYS A 212 17.27 5.61 -14.12
N ASP A 213 18.49 6.00 -14.45
CA ASP A 213 19.02 5.99 -15.82
C ASP A 213 18.11 6.78 -16.79
N GLU A 214 17.72 8.01 -16.40
CA GLU A 214 16.77 8.90 -17.12
C GLU A 214 15.38 8.32 -17.38
N LYS A 215 15.03 7.18 -16.75
CA LYS A 215 13.71 6.54 -16.88
C LYS A 215 12.97 6.57 -15.54
N PRO A 216 11.68 6.96 -15.52
CA PRO A 216 10.89 6.87 -14.31
C PRO A 216 10.50 5.41 -14.01
N TRP A 217 10.57 5.06 -12.74
CA TRP A 217 10.18 3.80 -12.14
C TRP A 217 9.09 4.07 -11.12
N PHE A 218 8.02 3.28 -11.15
CA PHE A 218 6.90 3.46 -10.26
C PHE A 218 6.69 2.21 -9.41
N SER A 219 6.20 2.39 -8.19
CA SER A 219 5.77 1.31 -7.32
C SER A 219 4.61 1.77 -6.45
N LEU A 220 3.48 1.06 -6.51
CA LEU A 220 2.27 1.38 -5.76
C LEU A 220 2.04 0.38 -4.64
N ARG A 221 1.75 0.83 -3.42
CA ARG A 221 1.37 -0.05 -2.29
C ARG A 221 0.29 0.56 -1.42
N GLY A 222 -0.63 -0.27 -0.94
CA GLY A 222 -1.61 0.15 0.05
C GLY A 222 -0.93 0.42 1.39
N VAL A 223 -1.37 1.45 2.13
CA VAL A 223 -0.84 1.75 3.46
C VAL A 223 -1.01 0.56 4.42
N HIS A 224 -2.13 -0.18 4.30
CA HIS A 224 -2.40 -1.38 5.09
C HIS A 224 -1.38 -2.51 4.88
N GLU A 225 -0.72 -2.57 3.71
CA GLU A 225 0.25 -3.62 3.35
C GLU A 225 1.68 -3.37 3.88
N LEU A 226 1.95 -2.18 4.40
CA LEU A 226 3.29 -1.73 4.75
C LEU A 226 3.47 -1.55 6.26
N CYS A 227 4.67 -1.79 6.76
CA CYS A 227 5.11 -1.36 8.08
C CYS A 227 6.20 -0.30 7.95
N ILE A 228 6.18 0.70 8.84
CA ILE A 228 7.17 1.77 8.87
C ILE A 228 8.14 1.59 10.05
N LYS A 229 9.42 1.92 9.86
CA LYS A 229 10.41 1.94 10.94
C LYS A 229 11.47 3.00 10.68
N ARG A 230 11.76 3.83 11.69
CA ARG A 230 12.90 4.76 11.66
C ARG A 230 14.22 4.02 11.85
N CYS A 231 15.22 4.40 11.06
CA CYS A 231 16.59 3.92 11.11
C CYS A 231 17.53 5.10 10.85
N GLY A 232 17.95 5.79 11.92
CA GLY A 232 18.76 7.01 11.81
C GLY A 232 17.96 8.14 11.15
N ASN A 233 18.52 8.71 10.08
CA ASN A 233 17.89 9.74 9.25
C ASN A 233 16.95 9.19 8.16
N SER A 234 16.54 7.92 8.26
CA SER A 234 15.72 7.28 7.23
C SER A 234 14.49 6.57 7.79
N LEU A 235 13.39 6.63 7.02
CA LEU A 235 12.21 5.79 7.21
C LEU A 235 12.26 4.62 6.25
N ARG A 236 12.15 3.41 6.79
CA ARG A 236 12.09 2.17 6.03
C ARG A 236 10.66 1.67 6.01
N PHE A 237 10.10 1.59 4.82
CA PHE A 237 8.83 0.95 4.56
C PHE A 237 9.10 -0.50 4.19
N ARG A 238 8.50 -1.42 4.92
CA ARG A 238 8.67 -2.86 4.73
C ARG A 238 7.33 -3.48 4.40
N ARG A 239 7.38 -4.57 3.64
CA ARG A 239 6.21 -5.40 3.34
C ARG A 239 6.50 -6.84 3.70
N TRP A 240 5.47 -7.61 4.02
CA TRP A 240 5.62 -9.05 4.09
C TRP A 240 5.77 -9.65 2.68
N SER A 241 6.68 -10.61 2.52
CA SER A 241 6.90 -11.32 1.26
C SER A 241 6.56 -12.78 1.46
N MET A 242 5.37 -13.20 1.03
CA MET A 242 4.91 -14.60 1.13
C MET A 242 5.92 -15.59 0.53
N ASN A 243 6.46 -15.28 -0.67
CA ASN A 243 7.43 -16.15 -1.35
C ASN A 243 8.74 -16.36 -0.58
N ALA A 244 9.13 -15.40 0.25
CA ALA A 244 10.39 -15.45 1.00
C ALA A 244 10.16 -15.69 2.50
N ASN A 245 8.88 -15.86 2.88
CA ASN A 245 8.38 -15.94 4.25
C ASN A 245 9.05 -14.95 5.23
N ASN A 246 9.31 -13.73 4.77
CA ASN A 246 9.97 -12.71 5.57
C ASN A 246 9.57 -11.30 5.17
N SER A 247 9.88 -10.35 6.05
CA SER A 247 9.68 -8.92 5.80
C SER A 247 10.78 -8.40 4.86
N LYS A 248 10.43 -7.75 3.75
CA LYS A 248 11.33 -7.12 2.78
C LYS A 248 11.16 -5.61 2.77
N ILE A 249 12.24 -4.88 2.50
CA ILE A 249 12.18 -3.42 2.29
C ILE A 249 11.48 -3.16 0.96
N TRP A 250 10.47 -2.30 0.99
CA TRP A 250 9.83 -1.74 -0.20
C TRP A 250 10.47 -0.40 -0.58
N ALA A 251 10.60 0.51 0.40
CA ALA A 251 11.22 1.82 0.19
C ALA A 251 12.08 2.22 1.41
N LYS A 252 13.15 2.97 1.15
CA LYS A 252 13.94 3.64 2.17
C LYS A 252 14.02 5.11 1.78
N LEU A 253 13.41 5.97 2.58
CA LEU A 253 13.40 7.42 2.38
C LEU A 253 14.34 8.05 3.40
N CYS A 254 15.33 8.79 2.94
CA CYS A 254 16.27 9.52 3.77
C CYS A 254 15.92 11.00 3.76
N PHE A 255 15.96 11.61 4.95
CA PHE A 255 15.55 12.98 5.21
C PHE A 255 16.72 13.76 5.80
N ASN A 256 16.74 15.06 5.53
CA ASN A 256 17.79 15.95 6.04
C ASN A 256 17.41 16.62 7.36
N ALA A 257 16.12 16.71 7.66
CA ALA A 257 15.60 17.25 8.91
C ALA A 257 14.83 16.19 9.66
N TRP A 258 14.95 16.20 11.00
CA TRP A 258 14.22 15.26 11.84
C TRP A 258 12.71 15.54 11.81
N GLU A 259 12.31 16.80 11.68
CA GLU A 259 10.91 17.21 11.57
C GLU A 259 10.24 16.54 10.36
N ASP A 260 10.93 16.46 9.22
CA ASP A 260 10.38 15.80 8.02
C ASP A 260 10.16 14.29 8.24
N ILE A 261 11.04 13.63 9.01
CA ILE A 261 10.89 12.23 9.41
C ILE A 261 9.63 12.06 10.25
N VAL A 262 9.47 12.91 11.27
CA VAL A 262 8.32 12.88 12.17
C VAL A 262 7.03 13.11 11.39
N LEU A 263 6.99 14.12 10.53
CA LEU A 263 5.79 14.45 9.74
C LEU A 263 5.39 13.32 8.82
N MET A 264 6.35 12.74 8.08
CA MET A 264 6.07 11.60 7.21
C MET A 264 5.61 10.37 8.01
N TYR A 265 6.20 10.13 9.18
CA TYR A 265 5.80 9.07 10.07
C TYR A 265 4.37 9.25 10.60
N CYS A 266 4.07 10.42 11.18
CA CYS A 266 2.74 10.72 11.71
C CYS A 266 1.68 10.62 10.62
N THR A 267 1.97 11.14 9.43
CA THR A 267 1.10 11.01 8.25
C THR A 267 0.82 9.54 7.93
N PHE A 268 1.87 8.71 7.82
CA PHE A 268 1.72 7.29 7.53
C PHE A 268 0.88 6.56 8.59
N VAL A 269 1.18 6.77 9.88
CA VAL A 269 0.45 6.12 10.97
C VAL A 269 -1.02 6.53 10.98
N SER A 270 -1.31 7.83 10.81
CA SER A 270 -2.67 8.35 10.74
C SER A 270 -3.48 7.76 9.59
N LEU A 271 -2.85 7.58 8.42
CA LEU A 271 -3.48 6.93 7.27
C LEU A 271 -3.66 5.43 7.49
N LYS A 272 -2.71 4.78 8.18
CA LYS A 272 -2.78 3.35 8.45
C LYS A 272 -3.88 3.01 9.46
N ALA A 273 -3.96 3.77 10.54
CA ALA A 273 -4.95 3.59 11.60
C ALA A 273 -6.39 3.80 11.09
N ARG A 274 -6.59 4.71 10.13
CA ARG A 274 -7.90 4.98 9.51
C ARG A 274 -8.20 4.11 8.30
N ASN A 275 -7.31 3.20 7.91
CA ASN A 275 -7.51 2.36 6.74
C ASN A 275 -8.36 1.14 7.12
N LEU A 276 -9.51 0.98 6.46
CA LEU A 276 -10.46 -0.12 6.70
C LEU A 276 -9.86 -1.52 6.48
N ARG A 277 -8.74 -1.62 5.77
CA ARG A 277 -8.03 -2.88 5.49
C ARG A 277 -6.88 -3.15 6.47
N THR A 278 -6.59 -2.24 7.39
CA THR A 278 -5.61 -2.47 8.45
C THR A 278 -6.23 -3.34 9.54
N LEU A 279 -5.83 -4.61 9.59
CA LEU A 279 -6.34 -5.57 10.59
C LEU A 279 -5.83 -5.29 12.00
N GLN A 280 -4.54 -4.94 12.14
CA GLN A 280 -3.91 -4.63 13.43
C GLN A 280 -2.62 -3.83 13.23
N CYS A 281 -2.42 -2.78 14.03
CA CYS A 281 -1.14 -2.09 14.16
C CYS A 281 -0.46 -2.54 15.46
N GLY A 282 0.75 -3.07 15.36
CA GLY A 282 1.51 -3.44 16.56
C GLY A 282 2.02 -2.21 17.31
N PRO A 283 2.10 -2.20 18.65
CA PRO A 283 2.61 -1.04 19.42
C PRO A 283 4.02 -0.59 19.00
N LYS A 284 4.86 -1.54 18.57
CA LYS A 284 6.23 -1.25 18.07
C LYS A 284 6.26 -0.56 16.70
N GLU A 285 5.20 -0.68 15.91
CA GLU A 285 5.03 0.03 14.64
C GLU A 285 4.56 1.47 14.87
N LEU A 286 3.77 1.66 15.93
CA LEU A 286 3.25 2.95 16.41
C LEU A 286 4.26 3.76 17.25
N ALA A 287 5.48 3.23 17.41
CA ALA A 287 6.61 3.97 17.97
C ALA A 287 7.56 4.44 16.87
N LEU A 288 7.74 5.76 16.72
CA LEU A 288 8.73 6.35 15.80
C LEU A 288 10.15 5.86 16.13
N GLY A 289 10.46 5.80 17.43
CA GLY A 289 11.76 5.40 17.96
C GLY A 289 12.84 6.45 17.72
N LYS A 290 14.00 6.24 18.36
CA LYS A 290 15.11 7.23 18.39
C LYS A 290 14.71 8.57 19.02
N GLU A 291 13.75 8.50 19.92
CA GLU A 291 13.29 9.61 20.74
C GLU A 291 13.12 9.11 22.17
N LYS A 292 13.49 9.96 23.13
CA LYS A 292 13.27 9.74 24.55
C LYS A 292 12.02 10.48 24.99
N GLU A 293 11.12 9.78 25.67
CA GLU A 293 9.98 10.41 26.34
C GLU A 293 10.46 11.15 27.58
N LEU A 294 10.11 12.43 27.69
CA LEU A 294 10.42 13.29 28.82
C LEU A 294 9.21 13.50 29.73
N PHE A 295 8.01 13.46 29.16
CA PHE A 295 6.75 13.73 29.86
C PHE A 295 5.60 13.05 29.14
N GLN A 296 4.61 12.60 29.91
CA GLN A 296 3.32 12.13 29.42
C GLN A 296 2.22 12.59 30.39
N ALA A 297 1.10 13.06 29.86
CA ALA A 297 -0.11 13.34 30.61
C ALA A 297 -1.35 13.02 29.79
N ASP A 298 -2.43 12.67 30.49
CA ASP A 298 -3.74 12.51 29.88
C ASP A 298 -4.41 13.89 29.79
N ILE A 299 -4.94 14.19 28.60
CA ILE A 299 -5.73 15.40 28.35
C ILE A 299 -7.11 15.01 27.82
N PHE A 300 -8.09 15.84 28.14
CA PHE A 300 -9.45 15.69 27.67
C PHE A 300 -9.80 16.90 26.79
N ASP A 301 -10.12 16.65 25.52
CA ASP A 301 -10.41 17.67 24.53
C ASP A 301 -11.58 17.21 23.64
N ASP A 302 -12.57 18.08 23.41
CA ASP A 302 -13.75 17.78 22.56
C ASP A 302 -14.45 16.42 22.83
N SER A 303 -14.54 16.02 24.09
CA SER A 303 -15.09 14.71 24.53
C SER A 303 -14.23 13.48 24.20
N PHE A 304 -13.00 13.68 23.74
CA PHE A 304 -12.04 12.63 23.46
C PHE A 304 -10.88 12.65 24.48
N HIS A 305 -10.47 11.44 24.90
CA HIS A 305 -9.25 11.26 25.69
C HIS A 305 -8.04 11.18 24.78
N HIS A 306 -7.05 12.05 25.03
CA HIS A 306 -5.76 12.03 24.35
C HIS A 306 -4.62 11.89 25.34
N SER A 307 -3.54 11.27 24.88
CA SER A 307 -2.24 11.30 25.55
C SER A 307 -1.43 12.46 24.96
N LEU A 308 -0.98 13.37 25.80
CA LEU A 308 -0.04 14.43 25.47
C LEU A 308 1.36 14.02 25.94
N MET A 309 2.31 13.98 25.02
CA MET A 309 3.67 13.51 25.28
C MET A 309 4.70 14.55 24.81
N VAL A 310 5.78 14.68 25.57
CA VAL A 310 6.98 15.42 25.16
C VAL A 310 8.09 14.43 24.87
N TYR A 311 8.59 14.46 23.65
CA TYR A 311 9.71 13.67 23.19
C TYR A 311 10.94 14.54 22.95
N GLN A 312 12.12 13.96 23.14
CA GLN A 312 13.39 14.53 22.73
C GLN A 312 14.06 13.60 21.73
N ASP A 313 14.47 14.10 20.57
CA ASP A 313 15.20 13.32 19.59
C ASP A 313 16.62 13.00 20.04
N ASP A 314 17.02 11.73 19.94
CA ASP A 314 18.31 11.26 20.44
C ASP A 314 19.51 11.90 19.71
N ALA A 315 19.34 12.26 18.43
CA ALA A 315 20.43 12.68 17.56
C ALA A 315 20.60 14.20 17.51
N THR A 316 19.49 14.94 17.57
CA THR A 316 19.46 16.40 17.44
C THR A 316 19.18 17.11 18.76
N GLY A 317 18.61 16.42 19.76
CA GLY A 317 18.14 17.04 21.00
C GLY A 317 16.87 17.87 20.85
N GLY A 318 16.28 17.92 19.66
CA GLY A 318 15.04 18.67 19.38
C GLY A 318 13.87 18.14 20.20
N LEU A 319 12.99 19.04 20.64
CA LEU A 319 11.80 18.69 21.40
C LEU A 319 10.59 18.57 20.48
N ARG A 320 9.78 17.55 20.73
CA ARG A 320 8.52 17.30 20.02
C ARG A 320 7.40 17.16 21.01
N LEU A 321 6.41 18.04 20.91
CA LEU A 321 5.13 17.88 21.57
C LEU A 321 4.24 17.02 20.66
N HIS A 322 3.60 16.01 21.23
CA HIS A 322 2.82 15.03 20.48
C HIS A 322 1.51 14.72 21.18
N ALA A 323 0.39 14.84 20.46
CA ALA A 323 -0.89 14.36 20.92
C ALA A 323 -1.30 13.12 20.13
N ALA A 324 -1.74 12.08 20.84
CA ALA A 324 -2.27 10.85 20.26
C ALA A 324 -3.55 10.42 20.98
N VAL A 325 -4.42 9.68 20.30
CA VAL A 325 -5.64 9.11 20.91
C VAL A 325 -5.25 8.13 22.03
N LEU A 326 -5.84 8.28 23.22
CA LEU A 326 -5.49 7.46 24.39
C LEU A 326 -6.10 6.06 24.31
N ASP A 327 -7.39 5.98 23.92
CA ASP A 327 -8.22 4.78 24.00
C ASP A 327 -9.07 4.54 22.73
N GLY A 328 -9.63 3.34 22.62
CA GLY A 328 -10.50 2.95 21.50
C GLY A 328 -9.74 2.41 20.27
N GLU A 329 -10.44 2.34 19.14
CA GLU A 329 -9.92 1.72 17.90
C GLU A 329 -8.74 2.48 17.30
N LEU A 330 -8.68 3.80 17.52
CA LEU A 330 -7.62 4.68 17.02
C LEU A 330 -6.51 4.91 18.04
N ARG A 331 -6.43 4.11 19.11
CA ARG A 331 -5.42 4.25 20.17
C ARG A 331 -4.00 4.40 19.58
N GLN A 332 -3.25 5.36 20.10
CA GLN A 332 -1.91 5.79 19.65
C GLN A 332 -1.86 6.41 18.25
N CYS A 333 -2.99 6.65 17.58
CA CYS A 333 -3.02 7.42 16.34
C CYS A 333 -2.63 8.87 16.62
N PRO A 334 -1.66 9.44 15.87
CA PRO A 334 -1.33 10.85 15.91
C PRO A 334 -2.54 11.73 15.63
N VAL A 335 -2.75 12.75 16.47
CA VAL A 335 -3.73 13.82 16.24
C VAL A 335 -3.00 15.05 15.70
N TRP A 336 -1.96 15.50 16.42
CA TRP A 336 -1.07 16.57 15.97
C TRP A 336 0.32 16.43 16.59
N THR A 337 1.27 17.18 16.04
CA THR A 337 2.64 17.27 16.56
C THR A 337 3.16 18.69 16.38
N ALA A 338 3.96 19.17 17.32
CA ALA A 338 4.66 20.45 17.23
C ALA A 338 6.12 20.27 17.63
N PHE A 339 6.97 21.16 17.11
CA PHE A 339 8.41 21.12 17.34
C PHE A 339 8.84 22.34 18.15
N GLY A 340 9.83 22.15 19.01
CA GLY A 340 10.41 23.20 19.82
C GLY A 340 11.89 22.91 20.13
N ASN A 341 12.57 23.93 20.63
CA ASN A 341 13.94 23.81 21.10
C ASN A 341 13.97 24.06 22.61
N MET A 342 14.80 23.32 23.33
CA MET A 342 15.18 23.75 24.68
C MET A 342 15.87 25.11 24.57
N PRO A 343 15.59 26.06 25.49
CA PRO A 343 16.45 27.22 25.65
C PRO A 343 17.89 26.71 25.85
N ILE A 344 18.83 27.20 25.04
CA ILE A 344 20.25 27.05 25.37
C ILE A 344 20.42 27.82 26.67
N ASP A 345 20.79 27.13 27.75
CA ASP A 345 20.99 27.73 29.07
C ASP A 345 21.78 29.05 28.98
N GLY A 346 21.04 30.16 29.03
CA GLY A 346 21.56 31.46 29.40
C GLY A 346 21.55 31.48 30.92
N GLY A 347 22.75 31.55 31.49
CA GLY A 347 22.97 31.45 32.93
C GLY A 347 22.04 32.31 33.78
N TYR A 348 21.60 31.73 34.87
CA TYR A 348 21.26 32.48 36.08
C TYR A 348 22.54 32.84 36.85
#